data_AF-A0A1J9REU3-F1
#
_entry.id   AF-A0A1J9REU3-F1
#
_cell.length_a   1.000
_cell.length_b   1.000
_cell.length_c   1.000
_cell.angle_alpha   90.00
_cell.angle_beta   90.00
_cell.angle_gamma   90.00
#
_symmetry.space_group_name_H-M   'P 1'
#
loop_
_entity.id
_entity.type
_entity.pdbx_description
1 polymer ?
#
loop_
_entity_poly.entity_id
_entity_poly.type
_entity_poly.pdbx_seq_one_letter_code
_entity_poly.pdbx_strand_id
1 'polypeptide(L)'
;MLLAALALVLLKTSLLPVVDADTLRYGKTPNGFTAPARGWTSSALQSLSPASAGRLTLNQENVIKQCDAMRQELGAYGYEYCSLGAGWSLAASGDEHGRITYDPDAFDLPALADHLHGEGAKLGVYIVPGFFSADAGKTIEGTDVALSSIEADEDEPCRAMSRCNIDYSKPGAQEWCDSNVKQFADWGVDLIKLDYVTPGSPGAGADLSSDNSGSVACYHKAIQQSGREIRLHIGWELDQNATYYDIWRSNADALRTDRTPVNTNLTTLTDWPSIQRATERYRQWILPRLDSADELTIRPDLGDLMVGNAAALAGLTALQQRAALTHWIGAGSPLLLGTDMTALASSSSSSSDSSSDSSTQLLLAGLLRNPLANSIATQFTASHPMVPTLGNANLTHGRQRQIWLAGPDPTSGVVVVVLANYGAATATAAGVDDGPIYASADTDDNDNDNDTGSGSGSDGDQSAVFRLSPKDLGLASSGYYAVEDVWANATVDLGYDDAWTWTLDGGGDAALLRLTPSMTGGGDGNDSTDAAEAQQQQGQGQGKRDHHLLLMEQSQKALFVQYRDGNNDVLTSAGAASGRAGASSAEQTDSASDASAAGGGGTTASWGKVLLWVGAAGLQTAMLWLL
;
A
#
# COMPACT_ATOMS: atom_id res chain seq x y z
N MET A 1 67.27 35.17 -20.97
CA MET A 1 66.78 35.00 -19.59
C MET A 1 65.38 35.60 -19.54
N LEU A 2 64.31 34.99 -19.05
CA LEU A 2 63.93 33.64 -18.64
C LEU A 2 62.45 33.85 -18.22
N LEU A 3 61.51 33.09 -18.80
CA LEU A 3 60.18 32.70 -18.27
C LEU A 3 59.37 33.65 -17.36
N ALA A 4 58.16 34.05 -17.80
CA ALA A 4 56.98 34.05 -16.94
C ALA A 4 55.72 33.81 -17.79
N ALA A 5 54.99 32.76 -17.43
CA ALA A 5 53.89 32.16 -18.16
C ALA A 5 52.51 32.74 -17.77
N LEU A 6 51.60 32.56 -18.71
CA LEU A 6 50.14 32.64 -18.66
C LEU A 6 49.51 32.19 -17.32
N ALA A 7 48.57 32.99 -16.78
CA ALA A 7 47.51 32.50 -15.91
C ALA A 7 46.24 33.35 -16.10
N LEU A 8 45.44 32.96 -17.09
CA LEU A 8 44.06 33.39 -17.25
C LEU A 8 43.23 32.57 -16.26
N VAL A 9 42.81 33.17 -15.14
CA VAL A 9 41.93 32.52 -14.16
C VAL A 9 40.51 32.50 -14.74
N LEU A 10 40.17 31.39 -15.41
CA LEU A 10 38.79 30.98 -15.63
C LEU A 10 38.22 30.59 -14.26
N LEU A 11 37.44 31.47 -13.64
CA LEU A 11 36.48 31.08 -12.60
C LEU A 11 35.43 30.18 -13.27
N LYS A 12 35.71 28.87 -13.33
CA LYS A 12 34.64 27.87 -13.40
C LYS A 12 33.93 27.94 -12.06
N THR A 13 32.83 28.68 -11.98
CA THR A 13 31.80 28.38 -11.00
C THR A 13 31.32 26.97 -11.32
N SER A 14 31.88 26.00 -10.61
CA SER A 14 31.31 24.67 -10.51
C SER A 14 29.92 24.85 -9.91
N LEU A 15 28.90 24.94 -10.78
CA LEU A 15 27.55 24.58 -10.39
C LEU A 15 27.65 23.11 -9.99
N LEU A 16 27.77 22.87 -8.68
CA LEU A 16 27.49 21.56 -8.13
C LEU A 16 26.07 21.22 -8.62
N PRO A 17 25.83 20.01 -9.15
CA PRO A 17 24.47 19.60 -9.45
C PRO A 17 23.67 19.76 -8.16
N VAL A 18 22.53 20.45 -8.25
CA VAL A 18 21.49 20.33 -7.23
C VAL A 18 21.22 18.84 -7.13
N VAL A 19 21.57 18.23 -6.00
CA VAL A 19 21.18 16.85 -5.71
C VAL A 19 19.68 16.95 -5.50
N ASP A 20 18.90 16.58 -6.52
CA ASP A 20 17.47 16.34 -6.36
C ASP A 20 17.37 15.31 -5.23
N ALA A 21 16.70 15.66 -4.13
CA ALA A 21 16.64 14.76 -2.99
C ALA A 21 16.02 13.44 -3.46
N ASP A 22 16.79 12.35 -3.35
CA ASP A 22 16.43 10.95 -3.63
C ASP A 22 15.23 10.52 -2.77
N THR A 23 14.06 11.09 -3.02
CA THR A 23 12.80 10.80 -2.35
C THR A 23 11.88 10.07 -3.30
N LEU A 24 11.40 8.90 -2.90
CA LEU A 24 10.42 8.12 -3.64
C LEU A 24 9.12 8.93 -3.83
N ARG A 25 8.55 8.87 -5.03
CA ARG A 25 7.33 9.62 -5.38
C ARG A 25 6.35 8.78 -6.16
N TYR A 26 5.06 9.12 -6.04
CA TYR A 26 4.02 8.66 -6.95
C TYR A 26 3.90 9.60 -8.14
N GLY A 27 3.90 9.00 -9.33
CA GLY A 27 3.63 9.68 -10.58
C GLY A 27 2.17 9.52 -11.02
N LYS A 28 1.93 9.88 -12.28
CA LYS A 28 0.65 9.62 -12.95
C LYS A 28 0.51 8.13 -13.26
N THR A 29 -0.64 7.55 -12.92
CA THR A 29 -0.93 6.14 -13.17
C THR A 29 -1.27 5.85 -14.64
N PRO A 30 -1.25 4.59 -15.11
CA PRO A 30 -1.53 4.21 -16.51
C PRO A 30 -2.82 4.76 -17.09
N ASN A 31 -3.92 4.80 -16.31
CA ASN A 31 -5.20 5.37 -16.78
C ASN A 31 -5.35 6.86 -16.46
N GLY A 32 -4.29 7.48 -15.92
CA GLY A 32 -4.11 8.92 -15.91
C GLY A 32 -4.39 9.64 -14.60
N PHE A 33 -4.49 8.92 -13.48
CA PHE A 33 -4.81 9.49 -12.19
C PHE A 33 -3.55 9.92 -11.43
N THR A 34 -3.63 11.04 -10.71
CA THR A 34 -2.52 11.59 -9.90
C THR A 34 -2.79 11.49 -8.40
N ALA A 35 -3.92 10.93 -8.00
CA ALA A 35 -4.31 10.74 -6.60
C ALA A 35 -5.02 9.38 -6.42
N PRO A 36 -4.94 8.77 -5.23
CA PRO A 36 -5.67 7.54 -4.92
C PRO A 36 -7.19 7.77 -4.95
N ALA A 37 -7.95 6.72 -5.25
CA ALA A 37 -9.40 6.76 -5.16
C ALA A 37 -9.85 6.93 -3.70
N ARG A 38 -10.93 7.67 -3.47
CA ARG A 38 -11.55 7.83 -2.15
C ARG A 38 -13.04 7.60 -2.27
N GLY A 39 -13.60 6.77 -1.42
CA GLY A 39 -14.99 6.38 -1.57
C GLY A 39 -15.44 5.32 -0.59
N TRP A 40 -16.46 4.59 -0.96
CA TRP A 40 -17.08 3.52 -0.21
C TRP A 40 -17.14 2.24 -1.06
N THR A 41 -17.09 1.08 -0.40
CA THR A 41 -17.24 -0.22 -1.03
C THR A 41 -18.25 -1.10 -0.28
N SER A 42 -19.10 -1.80 -1.02
CA SER A 42 -20.11 -2.70 -0.43
C SER A 42 -19.51 -3.98 0.17
N SER A 43 -18.32 -4.38 -0.30
CA SER A 43 -17.63 -5.65 0.02
C SER A 43 -17.54 -5.95 1.52
N ALA A 44 -17.33 -4.94 2.34
CA ALA A 44 -17.20 -5.11 3.78
C ALA A 44 -18.54 -5.50 4.44
N LEU A 45 -19.55 -4.65 4.30
CA LEU A 45 -20.85 -4.86 4.94
C LEU A 45 -21.59 -6.07 4.36
N GLN A 46 -21.38 -6.42 3.08
CA GLN A 46 -21.98 -7.63 2.50
C GLN A 46 -21.36 -8.94 3.04
N SER A 47 -20.15 -8.87 3.61
CA SER A 47 -19.40 -10.05 4.10
C SER A 47 -19.82 -10.49 5.51
N LEU A 48 -20.64 -9.69 6.21
CA LEU A 48 -21.11 -9.97 7.56
C LEU A 48 -22.06 -11.17 7.60
N SER A 49 -22.02 -11.95 8.68
CA SER A 49 -22.95 -13.05 8.95
C SER A 49 -23.14 -13.28 10.47
N PRO A 50 -24.32 -13.72 10.93
CA PRO A 50 -25.58 -13.87 10.20
C PRO A 50 -26.12 -12.51 9.73
N ALA A 51 -27.20 -12.51 8.92
CA ALA A 51 -27.80 -11.26 8.44
C ALA A 51 -28.17 -10.26 9.57
N SER A 52 -28.47 -10.76 10.77
CA SER A 52 -28.73 -9.94 11.95
C SER A 52 -27.52 -9.15 12.46
N ALA A 53 -26.31 -9.40 11.94
CA ALA A 53 -25.12 -8.60 12.19
C ALA A 53 -25.07 -7.29 11.38
N GLY A 54 -26.14 -6.95 10.65
CA GLY A 54 -26.19 -5.75 9.81
C GLY A 54 -25.66 -5.98 8.39
N ARG A 55 -25.72 -7.22 7.89
CA ARG A 55 -25.27 -7.54 6.53
C ARG A 55 -26.01 -6.69 5.51
N LEU A 56 -25.27 -5.96 4.68
CA LEU A 56 -25.84 -5.21 3.57
C LEU A 56 -26.41 -6.18 2.53
N THR A 57 -27.71 -6.05 2.23
CA THR A 57 -28.27 -6.64 1.01
C THR A 57 -27.83 -5.79 -0.17
N LEU A 58 -27.00 -6.38 -1.04
CA LEU A 58 -26.48 -5.71 -2.23
C LEU A 58 -27.60 -5.54 -3.27
N ASN A 59 -28.15 -4.34 -3.35
CA ASN A 59 -29.13 -3.90 -4.36
C ASN A 59 -29.02 -2.38 -4.55
N GLN A 60 -29.63 -1.87 -5.62
CA GLN A 60 -29.57 -0.46 -5.98
C GLN A 60 -30.01 0.49 -4.87
N GLU A 61 -31.14 0.21 -4.20
CA GLU A 61 -31.69 1.08 -3.16
C GLU A 61 -30.73 1.23 -1.97
N ASN A 62 -30.15 0.12 -1.50
CA ASN A 62 -29.25 0.15 -0.36
C ASN A 62 -27.89 0.77 -0.71
N VAL A 63 -27.40 0.58 -1.93
CA VAL A 63 -26.19 1.26 -2.42
C VAL A 63 -26.41 2.77 -2.46
N ILE A 64 -27.53 3.24 -3.01
CA ILE A 64 -27.88 4.66 -3.04
C ILE A 64 -27.83 5.26 -1.62
N LYS A 65 -28.47 4.62 -0.64
CA LYS A 65 -28.47 5.11 0.75
C LYS A 65 -27.07 5.27 1.34
N GLN A 66 -26.18 4.31 1.10
CA GLN A 66 -24.80 4.35 1.61
C GLN A 66 -23.98 5.44 0.90
N CYS A 67 -24.15 5.55 -0.42
CA CYS A 67 -23.46 6.50 -1.26
C CYS A 67 -23.88 7.95 -1.04
N ASP A 68 -25.19 8.20 -0.94
CA ASP A 68 -25.72 9.53 -0.65
C ASP A 68 -25.25 10.01 0.73
N ALA A 69 -25.28 9.12 1.73
CA ALA A 69 -24.74 9.40 3.06
C ALA A 69 -23.23 9.69 3.00
N MET A 70 -22.45 8.94 2.22
CA MET A 70 -21.03 9.24 2.02
C MET A 70 -20.81 10.62 1.39
N ARG A 71 -21.56 10.96 0.35
CA ARG A 71 -21.44 12.25 -0.34
C ARG A 71 -21.80 13.41 0.58
N GLN A 72 -22.87 13.27 1.36
CA GLN A 72 -23.26 14.25 2.36
C GLN A 72 -22.17 14.48 3.41
N GLU A 73 -21.59 13.39 3.94
CA GLU A 73 -20.70 13.48 5.10
C GLU A 73 -19.24 13.76 4.74
N LEU A 74 -18.79 13.25 3.61
CA LEU A 74 -17.37 13.20 3.24
C LEU A 74 -17.08 13.75 1.85
N GLY A 75 -18.10 14.19 1.10
CA GLY A 75 -17.92 14.68 -0.27
C GLY A 75 -17.01 15.90 -0.37
N ALA A 76 -17.04 16.79 0.62
CA ALA A 76 -16.14 17.95 0.72
C ALA A 76 -14.65 17.56 0.83
N TYR A 77 -14.37 16.33 1.26
CA TYR A 77 -13.02 15.77 1.36
C TYR A 77 -12.65 14.90 0.14
N GLY A 78 -13.49 14.85 -0.89
CA GLY A 78 -13.21 14.12 -2.13
C GLY A 78 -13.56 12.63 -2.09
N TYR A 79 -14.37 12.17 -1.12
CA TYR A 79 -14.93 10.81 -1.16
C TYR A 79 -16.07 10.76 -2.17
N GLU A 80 -15.83 10.12 -3.31
CA GLU A 80 -16.74 10.14 -4.46
C GLU A 80 -17.02 8.75 -5.05
N TYR A 81 -16.14 7.76 -4.86
CA TYR A 81 -16.34 6.45 -5.45
C TYR A 81 -17.35 5.60 -4.66
N CYS A 82 -18.25 4.95 -5.39
CA CYS A 82 -19.26 4.02 -4.90
C CYS A 82 -19.04 2.66 -5.55
N SER A 83 -18.19 1.85 -4.94
CA SER A 83 -17.73 0.58 -5.50
C SER A 83 -18.62 -0.58 -5.08
N LEU A 84 -19.24 -1.23 -6.06
CA LEU A 84 -19.96 -2.48 -5.87
C LEU A 84 -18.95 -3.63 -5.75
N GLY A 85 -18.99 -4.35 -4.62
CA GLY A 85 -18.31 -5.63 -4.43
C GLY A 85 -18.94 -6.76 -5.24
N ALA A 86 -18.44 -7.98 -5.09
CA ALA A 86 -18.95 -9.14 -5.83
C ALA A 86 -20.46 -9.35 -5.63
N GLY A 87 -21.15 -9.85 -6.67
CA GLY A 87 -22.57 -10.23 -6.62
C GLY A 87 -23.56 -9.23 -7.26
N TRP A 88 -23.09 -8.14 -7.88
CA TRP A 88 -23.95 -7.23 -8.65
C TRP A 88 -24.32 -7.77 -10.05
N SER A 89 -23.49 -8.68 -10.59
CA SER A 89 -23.67 -9.27 -11.93
C SER A 89 -24.37 -10.63 -11.87
N LEU A 90 -24.91 -11.07 -13.01
CA LEU A 90 -25.31 -12.46 -13.19
C LEU A 90 -24.13 -13.40 -12.87
N ALA A 91 -24.44 -14.55 -12.27
CA ALA A 91 -23.43 -15.43 -11.68
C ALA A 91 -22.87 -16.51 -12.62
N ALA A 92 -23.56 -16.81 -13.74
CA ALA A 92 -23.24 -17.98 -14.57
C ALA A 92 -23.34 -17.75 -16.08
N SER A 93 -23.81 -16.59 -16.52
CA SER A 93 -23.94 -16.25 -17.94
C SER A 93 -23.98 -14.74 -18.13
N GLY A 94 -23.44 -14.26 -19.24
CA GLY A 94 -23.53 -12.90 -19.72
C GLY A 94 -24.72 -12.68 -20.64
N ASP A 95 -24.72 -11.52 -21.30
CA ASP A 95 -25.70 -11.16 -22.31
C ASP A 95 -25.62 -12.03 -23.58
N GLU A 96 -26.33 -11.66 -24.65
CA GLU A 96 -26.35 -12.43 -25.91
C GLU A 96 -24.97 -12.59 -26.60
N HIS A 97 -23.99 -11.76 -26.23
CA HIS A 97 -22.60 -11.80 -26.69
C HIS A 97 -21.63 -12.32 -25.62
N GLY A 98 -22.13 -12.79 -24.48
CA GLY A 98 -21.33 -13.28 -23.36
C GLY A 98 -20.57 -12.18 -22.62
N ARG A 99 -21.03 -10.93 -22.71
CA ARG A 99 -20.50 -9.81 -21.90
C ARG A 99 -21.10 -9.85 -20.50
N ILE A 100 -20.31 -9.44 -19.52
CA ILE A 100 -20.73 -9.42 -18.11
C ILE A 100 -21.87 -8.42 -17.94
N THR A 101 -23.00 -8.87 -17.40
CA THR A 101 -24.18 -8.03 -17.20
C THR A 101 -24.67 -8.01 -15.77
N TYR A 102 -25.23 -6.88 -15.35
CA TYR A 102 -25.83 -6.72 -14.03
C TYR A 102 -27.05 -7.64 -13.87
N ASP A 103 -27.34 -8.03 -12.64
CA ASP A 103 -28.59 -8.71 -12.30
C ASP A 103 -29.76 -7.70 -12.34
N PRO A 104 -30.69 -7.81 -13.31
CA PRO A 104 -31.76 -6.84 -13.48
C PRO A 104 -32.79 -6.86 -12.34
N ASP A 105 -32.82 -7.91 -11.51
CA ASP A 105 -33.69 -7.96 -10.33
C ASP A 105 -33.13 -7.12 -9.17
N ALA A 106 -31.82 -6.84 -9.18
CA ALA A 106 -31.14 -6.10 -8.10
C ALA A 106 -30.70 -4.69 -8.53
N PHE A 107 -30.42 -4.48 -9.82
CA PHE A 107 -29.79 -3.26 -10.34
C PHE A 107 -30.33 -2.84 -11.72
N ASP A 108 -30.32 -1.52 -11.94
CA ASP A 108 -30.27 -0.86 -13.24
C ASP A 108 -29.01 0.03 -13.22
N LEU A 109 -27.88 -0.47 -13.72
CA LEU A 109 -26.61 0.23 -13.58
C LEU A 109 -26.56 1.61 -14.26
N PRO A 110 -27.12 1.81 -15.48
CA PRO A 110 -27.27 3.15 -16.04
C PRO A 110 -28.02 4.11 -15.11
N ALA A 111 -29.17 3.69 -14.57
CA ALA A 111 -29.96 4.54 -13.68
C ALA A 111 -29.24 4.81 -12.35
N LEU A 112 -28.51 3.83 -11.82
CA LEU A 112 -27.66 4.00 -10.64
C LEU A 112 -26.52 4.99 -10.92
N ALA A 113 -25.84 4.87 -12.05
CA ALA A 113 -24.77 5.80 -12.43
C ALA A 113 -25.30 7.22 -12.61
N ASP A 114 -26.44 7.40 -13.27
CA ASP A 114 -27.10 8.71 -13.42
C ASP A 114 -27.41 9.36 -12.06
N HIS A 115 -27.96 8.57 -11.12
CA HIS A 115 -28.19 9.05 -9.75
C HIS A 115 -26.88 9.45 -9.06
N LEU A 116 -25.89 8.56 -9.06
CA LEU A 116 -24.60 8.79 -8.41
C LEU A 116 -23.87 10.01 -8.99
N HIS A 117 -23.81 10.14 -10.30
CA HIS A 117 -23.20 11.30 -10.97
C HIS A 117 -23.96 12.59 -10.66
N GLY A 118 -25.30 12.53 -10.53
CA GLY A 118 -26.13 13.65 -10.08
C GLY A 118 -25.76 14.19 -8.70
N GLU A 119 -25.34 13.31 -7.79
CA GLU A 119 -24.86 13.64 -6.43
C GLU A 119 -23.32 13.85 -6.36
N GLY A 120 -22.65 13.88 -7.52
CA GLY A 120 -21.20 14.02 -7.63
C GLY A 120 -20.41 12.82 -7.09
N ALA A 121 -21.04 11.65 -6.99
CA ALA A 121 -20.39 10.36 -6.80
C ALA A 121 -19.98 9.73 -8.15
N LYS A 122 -19.28 8.61 -8.09
CA LYS A 122 -18.75 7.84 -9.22
C LYS A 122 -19.02 6.35 -9.01
N LEU A 123 -19.43 5.63 -10.04
CA LEU A 123 -19.79 4.21 -9.94
C LEU A 123 -18.55 3.31 -10.10
N GLY A 124 -18.35 2.36 -9.19
CA GLY A 124 -17.35 1.31 -9.31
C GLY A 124 -17.95 -0.09 -9.40
N VAL A 125 -17.36 -0.98 -10.18
CA VAL A 125 -17.81 -2.37 -10.32
C VAL A 125 -16.67 -3.38 -10.13
N TYR A 126 -16.99 -4.48 -9.46
CA TYR A 126 -16.12 -5.63 -9.28
C TYR A 126 -16.22 -6.59 -10.47
N ILE A 127 -15.08 -7.07 -10.99
CA ILE A 127 -15.01 -7.97 -12.13
C ILE A 127 -14.08 -9.15 -11.81
N VAL A 128 -14.51 -10.37 -12.18
CA VAL A 128 -13.65 -11.55 -12.25
C VAL A 128 -13.21 -11.73 -13.72
N PRO A 129 -11.90 -11.90 -14.01
CA PRO A 129 -11.41 -12.18 -15.35
C PRO A 129 -12.10 -13.38 -16.01
N GLY A 130 -12.19 -13.34 -17.34
CA GLY A 130 -12.72 -14.44 -18.15
C GLY A 130 -14.21 -14.35 -18.45
N PHE A 131 -14.64 -15.08 -19.47
CA PHE A 131 -16.04 -15.20 -19.87
C PHE A 131 -16.72 -16.39 -19.15
N PHE A 132 -18.05 -16.48 -19.17
CA PHE A 132 -18.73 -17.60 -18.51
C PHE A 132 -18.69 -18.88 -19.35
N SER A 133 -18.51 -20.05 -18.72
CA SER A 133 -18.49 -21.33 -19.44
C SER A 133 -19.77 -21.63 -20.20
N ALA A 134 -20.93 -21.16 -19.71
CA ALA A 134 -22.21 -21.27 -20.42
C ALA A 134 -22.26 -20.46 -21.73
N ASP A 135 -21.36 -19.48 -21.89
CA ASP A 135 -21.31 -18.57 -23.03
C ASP A 135 -20.28 -18.98 -24.09
N ALA A 136 -19.56 -20.09 -23.92
CA ALA A 136 -18.48 -20.52 -24.82
C ALA A 136 -18.89 -20.60 -26.31
N GLY A 137 -20.17 -20.88 -26.60
CA GLY A 137 -20.73 -20.91 -27.96
C GLY A 137 -21.24 -19.58 -28.50
N LYS A 138 -21.28 -18.51 -27.68
CA LYS A 138 -21.71 -17.18 -28.10
C LYS A 138 -20.61 -16.46 -28.88
N THR A 139 -21.04 -15.51 -29.69
CA THR A 139 -20.15 -14.72 -30.55
C THR A 139 -19.81 -13.40 -29.89
N ILE A 140 -18.53 -13.05 -29.88
CA ILE A 140 -17.99 -11.80 -29.34
C ILE A 140 -18.58 -10.63 -30.13
N GLU A 141 -19.11 -9.64 -29.43
CA GLU A 141 -19.79 -8.48 -30.01
C GLU A 141 -18.95 -7.79 -31.08
N GLY A 142 -19.57 -7.50 -32.23
CA GLY A 142 -18.90 -6.88 -33.38
C GLY A 142 -17.97 -7.80 -34.18
N THR A 143 -17.98 -9.11 -33.94
CA THR A 143 -17.16 -10.11 -34.66
C THR A 143 -17.96 -11.34 -35.06
N ASP A 144 -17.33 -12.28 -35.79
CA ASP A 144 -17.84 -13.65 -36.00
C ASP A 144 -17.07 -14.68 -35.13
N VAL A 145 -16.30 -14.22 -34.15
CA VAL A 145 -15.43 -15.06 -33.32
C VAL A 145 -16.21 -15.61 -32.13
N ALA A 146 -16.17 -16.92 -31.92
CA ALA A 146 -16.80 -17.58 -30.77
C ALA A 146 -15.91 -17.45 -29.52
N LEU A 147 -16.52 -17.31 -28.34
CA LEU A 147 -15.79 -17.22 -27.06
C LEU A 147 -14.89 -18.45 -26.80
N SER A 148 -15.34 -19.65 -27.17
CA SER A 148 -14.54 -20.88 -27.07
C SER A 148 -13.24 -20.85 -27.87
N SER A 149 -13.13 -20.00 -28.90
CA SER A 149 -11.92 -19.92 -29.72
C SER A 149 -10.79 -19.10 -29.09
N ILE A 150 -11.10 -18.35 -28.03
CA ILE A 150 -10.14 -17.55 -27.27
C ILE A 150 -9.82 -18.15 -25.89
N GLU A 151 -10.28 -19.39 -25.60
CA GLU A 151 -9.95 -20.10 -24.36
C GLU A 151 -8.44 -20.27 -24.18
N ALA A 152 -7.99 -20.16 -22.93
CA ALA A 152 -6.61 -20.46 -22.56
C ALA A 152 -6.26 -21.93 -22.86
N ASP A 153 -5.02 -22.15 -23.31
CA ASP A 153 -4.48 -23.50 -23.55
C ASP A 153 -3.99 -24.11 -22.22
N GLU A 154 -4.93 -24.52 -21.38
CA GLU A 154 -4.70 -25.22 -20.12
C GLU A 154 -5.67 -26.42 -19.96
N ASP A 155 -5.30 -27.43 -19.17
CA ASP A 155 -6.09 -28.68 -19.04
C ASP A 155 -7.54 -28.43 -18.59
N GLU A 156 -7.74 -27.43 -17.72
CA GLU A 156 -9.05 -26.99 -17.22
C GLU A 156 -9.11 -25.45 -17.26
N PRO A 157 -9.56 -24.84 -18.37
CA PRO A 157 -9.59 -23.39 -18.52
C PRO A 157 -10.76 -22.74 -17.80
N CYS A 158 -11.82 -23.51 -17.54
CA CYS A 158 -13.04 -23.05 -16.89
C CYS A 158 -13.10 -23.53 -15.44
N ARG A 159 -12.98 -22.59 -14.48
CA ARG A 159 -12.79 -22.89 -13.05
C ARG A 159 -13.82 -22.15 -12.19
N ALA A 160 -13.43 -21.71 -10.98
CA ALA A 160 -14.32 -21.10 -10.00
C ALA A 160 -15.20 -19.97 -10.60
N MET A 161 -16.40 -19.82 -10.03
CA MET A 161 -17.38 -18.80 -10.45
C MET A 161 -17.81 -18.93 -11.93
N SER A 162 -17.70 -20.14 -12.48
CA SER A 162 -18.07 -20.47 -13.86
C SER A 162 -17.29 -19.65 -14.91
N ARG A 163 -16.07 -19.22 -14.60
CA ARG A 163 -15.24 -18.40 -15.49
C ARG A 163 -14.23 -19.25 -16.27
N CYS A 164 -14.15 -19.00 -17.57
CA CYS A 164 -13.13 -19.54 -18.46
C CYS A 164 -12.03 -18.50 -18.70
N ASN A 165 -10.78 -18.90 -18.47
CA ASN A 165 -9.62 -18.08 -18.75
C ASN A 165 -9.43 -17.89 -20.26
N ILE A 166 -8.80 -16.77 -20.63
CA ILE A 166 -8.66 -16.33 -22.02
C ILE A 166 -7.17 -16.35 -22.39
N ASP A 167 -6.85 -16.92 -23.55
CA ASP A 167 -5.58 -16.68 -24.22
C ASP A 167 -5.64 -15.31 -24.92
N TYR A 168 -5.09 -14.29 -24.24
CA TYR A 168 -5.09 -12.91 -24.71
C TYR A 168 -4.22 -12.68 -25.96
N SER A 169 -3.57 -13.70 -26.51
CA SER A 169 -2.89 -13.65 -27.82
C SER A 169 -3.80 -14.02 -29.00
N LYS A 170 -4.98 -14.59 -28.74
CA LYS A 170 -5.90 -15.05 -29.79
C LYS A 170 -6.66 -13.88 -30.44
N PRO A 171 -6.95 -13.94 -31.76
CA PRO A 171 -7.87 -13.01 -32.40
C PRO A 171 -9.25 -13.04 -31.71
N GLY A 172 -9.82 -11.88 -31.39
CA GLY A 172 -11.08 -11.74 -30.66
C GLY A 172 -10.92 -11.45 -29.16
N ALA A 173 -9.78 -11.77 -28.55
CA ALA A 173 -9.60 -11.60 -27.11
C ALA A 173 -9.65 -10.11 -26.69
N GLN A 174 -9.03 -9.23 -27.47
CA GLN A 174 -9.08 -7.79 -27.22
C GLN A 174 -10.48 -7.24 -27.47
N GLU A 175 -11.15 -7.65 -28.54
CA GLU A 175 -12.52 -7.26 -28.88
C GLU A 175 -13.53 -7.66 -27.78
N TRP A 176 -13.29 -8.79 -27.09
CA TRP A 176 -14.09 -9.16 -25.92
C TRP A 176 -13.91 -8.17 -24.76
N CYS A 177 -12.67 -7.79 -24.42
CA CYS A 177 -12.44 -6.75 -23.39
C CYS A 177 -13.00 -5.40 -23.82
N ASP A 178 -12.78 -5.00 -25.07
CA ASP A 178 -13.26 -3.73 -25.63
C ASP A 178 -14.78 -3.65 -25.54
N SER A 179 -15.50 -4.73 -25.89
CA SER A 179 -16.95 -4.76 -25.82
C SER A 179 -17.52 -4.74 -24.40
N ASN A 180 -16.88 -5.42 -23.43
CA ASN A 180 -17.24 -5.36 -22.01
C ASN A 180 -17.00 -3.95 -21.43
N VAL A 181 -15.79 -3.41 -21.61
CA VAL A 181 -15.47 -2.09 -21.05
C VAL A 181 -16.25 -0.97 -21.74
N LYS A 182 -16.52 -1.08 -23.05
CA LYS A 182 -17.44 -0.16 -23.72
C LYS A 182 -18.83 -0.17 -23.08
N GLN A 183 -19.38 -1.35 -22.79
CA GLN A 183 -20.67 -1.47 -22.12
C GLN A 183 -20.64 -0.85 -20.72
N PHE A 184 -19.57 -1.07 -19.95
CA PHE A 184 -19.40 -0.42 -18.64
C PHE A 184 -19.30 1.10 -18.75
N ALA A 185 -18.59 1.61 -19.77
CA ALA A 185 -18.49 3.03 -20.04
C ALA A 185 -19.85 3.64 -20.45
N ASP A 186 -20.62 2.93 -21.29
CA ASP A 186 -21.97 3.33 -21.71
C ASP A 186 -22.95 3.35 -20.51
N TRP A 187 -22.75 2.49 -19.51
CA TRP A 187 -23.49 2.53 -18.24
C TRP A 187 -23.03 3.59 -17.25
N GLY A 188 -21.89 4.24 -17.50
CA GLY A 188 -21.37 5.28 -16.60
C GLY A 188 -20.42 4.77 -15.50
N VAL A 189 -19.81 3.60 -15.64
CA VAL A 189 -18.80 3.09 -14.70
C VAL A 189 -17.53 3.96 -14.73
N ASP A 190 -16.97 4.24 -13.55
CA ASP A 190 -15.79 5.10 -13.34
C ASP A 190 -14.60 4.36 -12.69
N LEU A 191 -14.86 3.16 -12.14
CA LEU A 191 -13.85 2.31 -11.52
C LEU A 191 -14.16 0.84 -11.81
N ILE A 192 -13.16 0.09 -12.24
CA ILE A 192 -13.18 -1.35 -12.34
C ILE A 192 -12.21 -1.91 -11.32
N LYS A 193 -12.71 -2.75 -10.41
CA LYS A 193 -11.88 -3.60 -9.56
C LYS A 193 -11.83 -4.99 -10.20
N LEU A 194 -10.74 -5.28 -10.89
CA LEU A 194 -10.47 -6.58 -11.49
C LEU A 194 -9.78 -7.48 -10.44
N ASP A 195 -10.54 -8.39 -9.86
CA ASP A 195 -10.10 -9.23 -8.74
C ASP A 195 -9.91 -10.69 -9.17
N TYR A 196 -9.32 -11.53 -8.33
CA TYR A 196 -8.86 -12.88 -8.72
C TYR A 196 -7.88 -12.88 -9.90
N VAL A 197 -7.09 -11.81 -10.04
CA VAL A 197 -5.99 -11.75 -11.00
C VAL A 197 -4.85 -12.65 -10.49
N THR A 198 -4.26 -13.43 -11.37
CA THR A 198 -3.16 -14.36 -11.13
C THR A 198 -1.98 -13.99 -12.05
N PRO A 199 -0.74 -14.33 -11.66
CA PRO A 199 -0.35 -15.14 -10.50
C PRO A 199 -0.25 -14.36 -9.19
N GLY A 200 -0.09 -15.13 -8.12
CA GLY A 200 0.14 -14.65 -6.76
C GLY A 200 -1.08 -14.71 -5.89
N SER A 201 -2.28 -14.36 -6.41
CA SER A 201 -3.54 -14.47 -5.64
C SER A 201 -3.48 -15.83 -4.97
N PRO A 202 -3.50 -15.82 -3.62
CA PRO A 202 -2.70 -16.71 -2.79
C PRO A 202 -2.79 -18.09 -3.37
N GLY A 203 -1.66 -18.74 -3.71
CA GLY A 203 -1.50 -19.92 -4.58
C GLY A 203 -2.41 -21.16 -4.39
N ALA A 204 -3.63 -20.98 -3.92
CA ALA A 204 -4.90 -20.98 -4.68
C ALA A 204 -5.94 -21.81 -3.92
N GLY A 205 -6.22 -21.44 -2.67
CA GLY A 205 -7.35 -22.01 -1.93
C GLY A 205 -8.70 -21.86 -2.65
N ALA A 206 -8.76 -21.02 -3.70
CA ALA A 206 -9.81 -20.98 -4.71
C ALA A 206 -9.30 -21.60 -6.03
N ASP A 207 -10.14 -22.37 -6.72
CA ASP A 207 -9.85 -23.01 -8.00
C ASP A 207 -9.74 -21.97 -9.14
N LEU A 208 -8.52 -21.54 -9.47
CA LEU A 208 -8.21 -20.47 -10.43
C LEU A 208 -7.09 -20.88 -11.40
N SER A 209 -7.06 -20.24 -12.57
CA SER A 209 -6.01 -20.45 -13.56
C SER A 209 -4.68 -19.88 -13.07
N SER A 210 -3.58 -20.56 -13.43
CA SER A 210 -2.24 -20.22 -12.92
C SER A 210 -1.76 -18.81 -13.27
N ASP A 211 -2.15 -18.32 -14.46
CA ASP A 211 -1.82 -16.99 -14.96
C ASP A 211 -2.99 -16.46 -15.80
N ASN A 212 -3.52 -15.30 -15.40
CA ASN A 212 -4.49 -14.53 -16.16
C ASN A 212 -4.05 -13.06 -16.28
N SER A 213 -2.76 -12.77 -16.09
CA SER A 213 -2.18 -11.42 -16.05
C SER A 213 -2.46 -10.60 -17.32
N GLY A 214 -2.65 -11.27 -18.45
CA GLY A 214 -3.09 -10.66 -19.72
C GLY A 214 -4.43 -9.92 -19.60
N SER A 215 -5.30 -10.29 -18.65
CA SER A 215 -6.56 -9.60 -18.37
C SER A 215 -6.36 -8.13 -18.02
N VAL A 216 -5.31 -7.81 -17.26
CA VAL A 216 -5.03 -6.44 -16.82
C VAL A 216 -4.65 -5.56 -18.02
N ALA A 217 -3.79 -6.07 -18.90
CA ALA A 217 -3.41 -5.35 -20.12
C ALA A 217 -4.59 -5.22 -21.11
N CYS A 218 -5.43 -6.25 -21.20
CA CYS A 218 -6.62 -6.26 -22.05
C CYS A 218 -7.64 -5.20 -21.61
N TYR A 219 -7.95 -5.15 -20.31
CA TYR A 219 -8.84 -4.14 -19.72
C TYR A 219 -8.26 -2.73 -19.79
N HIS A 220 -6.96 -2.55 -19.55
CA HIS A 220 -6.29 -1.25 -19.70
C HIS A 220 -6.46 -0.67 -21.12
N LYS A 221 -6.17 -1.47 -22.15
CA LYS A 221 -6.36 -1.06 -23.56
C LYS A 221 -7.82 -0.75 -23.87
N ALA A 222 -8.74 -1.57 -23.37
CA ALA A 222 -10.16 -1.37 -23.56
C ALA A 222 -10.66 -0.07 -22.89
N ILE A 223 -10.14 0.27 -21.70
CA ILE A 223 -10.40 1.55 -21.02
C ILE A 223 -9.92 2.71 -21.89
N GLN A 224 -8.69 2.65 -22.43
CA GLN A 224 -8.15 3.70 -23.31
C GLN A 224 -9.00 3.91 -24.56
N GLN A 225 -9.63 2.86 -25.09
CA GLN A 225 -10.48 2.92 -26.28
C GLN A 225 -11.92 3.34 -25.99
N SER A 226 -12.39 3.17 -24.75
CA SER A 226 -13.78 3.45 -24.37
C SER A 226 -14.17 4.92 -24.47
N GLY A 227 -13.19 5.84 -24.40
CA GLY A 227 -13.42 7.29 -24.35
C GLY A 227 -13.91 7.81 -22.99
N ARG A 228 -14.00 6.94 -21.97
CA ARG A 228 -14.33 7.30 -20.58
C ARG A 228 -13.11 7.14 -19.68
N GLU A 229 -12.94 8.05 -18.73
CA GLU A 229 -11.93 7.93 -17.69
C GLU A 229 -12.38 6.90 -16.65
N ILE A 230 -11.73 5.73 -16.62
CA ILE A 230 -12.06 4.62 -15.72
C ILE A 230 -10.79 4.21 -14.96
N ARG A 231 -10.88 4.13 -13.62
CA ARG A 231 -9.81 3.58 -12.78
C ARG A 231 -9.76 2.06 -12.93
N LEU A 232 -8.57 1.49 -13.02
CA LEU A 232 -8.35 0.04 -12.94
C LEU A 232 -7.60 -0.30 -11.66
N HIS A 233 -8.30 -0.90 -10.70
CA HIS A 233 -7.72 -1.50 -9.51
C HIS A 233 -7.62 -3.00 -9.71
N ILE A 234 -6.51 -3.61 -9.29
CA ILE A 234 -6.28 -5.06 -9.43
C ILE A 234 -6.04 -5.73 -8.08
N GLY A 235 -6.60 -6.94 -7.91
CA GLY A 235 -6.46 -7.80 -6.73
C GLY A 235 -6.50 -9.29 -7.13
N TRP A 236 -6.28 -10.25 -6.24
CA TRP A 236 -6.49 -10.24 -4.78
C TRP A 236 -5.20 -10.11 -3.97
N GLU A 237 -4.23 -11.01 -4.10
CA GLU A 237 -2.88 -10.90 -3.48
C GLU A 237 -1.83 -11.16 -4.57
N LEU A 238 -1.45 -10.15 -5.34
CA LEU A 238 -0.73 -10.39 -6.60
C LEU A 238 0.76 -10.73 -6.41
N ASP A 239 1.32 -11.52 -7.31
CA ASP A 239 2.77 -11.80 -7.34
C ASP A 239 3.46 -10.52 -7.81
N GLN A 240 4.49 -10.13 -7.08
CA GLN A 240 5.21 -8.87 -7.29
C GLN A 240 6.66 -9.11 -7.71
N ASN A 241 6.99 -10.32 -8.17
CA ASN A 241 8.27 -10.58 -8.81
C ASN A 241 8.45 -9.66 -10.04
N ALA A 242 9.71 -9.53 -10.50
CA ALA A 242 10.05 -8.61 -11.57
C ALA A 242 9.26 -8.86 -12.88
N THR A 243 8.87 -10.11 -13.16
CA THR A 243 8.11 -10.47 -14.36
C THR A 243 6.71 -9.87 -14.36
N TYR A 244 5.96 -10.02 -13.26
CA TYR A 244 4.55 -9.60 -13.22
C TYR A 244 4.38 -8.16 -12.75
N TYR A 245 5.27 -7.65 -11.89
CA TYR A 245 5.17 -6.28 -11.41
C TYR A 245 5.21 -5.24 -12.54
N ASP A 246 5.98 -5.50 -13.60
CA ASP A 246 6.02 -4.65 -14.79
C ASP A 246 4.68 -4.62 -15.54
N ILE A 247 3.97 -5.76 -15.59
CA ILE A 247 2.61 -5.83 -16.16
C ILE A 247 1.67 -4.98 -15.31
N TRP A 248 1.67 -5.18 -14.00
CA TRP A 248 0.81 -4.44 -13.08
C TRP A 248 1.00 -2.93 -13.18
N ARG A 249 2.24 -2.45 -13.00
CA ARG A 249 2.54 -1.01 -12.95
C ARG A 249 2.34 -0.27 -14.27
N SER A 250 2.34 -1.01 -15.38
CA SER A 250 2.15 -0.44 -16.72
C SER A 250 0.70 -0.39 -17.16
N ASN A 251 -0.21 -1.07 -16.45
CA ASN A 251 -1.60 -1.24 -16.90
C ASN A 251 -2.66 -0.89 -15.83
N ALA A 252 -2.33 -0.90 -14.53
CA ALA A 252 -3.29 -0.64 -13.45
C ALA A 252 -2.92 0.60 -12.61
N ASP A 253 -3.94 1.23 -12.01
CA ASP A 253 -3.77 2.42 -11.18
C ASP A 253 -3.50 2.08 -9.71
N ALA A 254 -4.00 0.94 -9.24
CA ALA A 254 -3.72 0.43 -7.91
C ALA A 254 -3.61 -1.10 -7.91
N LEU A 255 -2.69 -1.63 -7.11
CA LEU A 255 -2.48 -3.07 -6.91
C LEU A 255 -2.65 -3.42 -5.44
N ARG A 256 -3.49 -4.41 -5.17
CA ARG A 256 -3.68 -4.97 -3.82
C ARG A 256 -2.38 -5.63 -3.35
N THR A 257 -1.85 -5.19 -2.21
CA THR A 257 -0.56 -5.66 -1.68
C THR A 257 -0.65 -6.91 -0.82
N ASP A 258 -1.86 -7.28 -0.39
CA ASP A 258 -2.16 -8.41 0.48
C ASP A 258 -3.55 -8.98 0.21
N ARG A 259 -3.85 -10.17 0.73
CA ARG A 259 -5.23 -10.64 0.87
C ARG A 259 -6.11 -9.63 1.62
N THR A 260 -7.40 -9.67 1.34
CA THR A 260 -8.38 -8.73 1.91
C THR A 260 -8.33 -8.73 3.45
N PRO A 261 -8.29 -7.56 4.11
CA PRO A 261 -8.41 -7.47 5.57
C PRO A 261 -9.87 -7.61 6.05
N VAL A 262 -10.82 -7.92 5.16
CA VAL A 262 -12.23 -8.10 5.50
C VAL A 262 -12.48 -9.51 6.02
N ASN A 263 -13.15 -9.60 7.17
CA ASN A 263 -13.67 -10.85 7.71
C ASN A 263 -14.89 -11.32 6.91
N THR A 264 -14.86 -12.57 6.46
CA THR A 264 -15.98 -13.20 5.76
C THR A 264 -16.77 -14.11 6.70
N ASN A 265 -18.09 -13.99 6.66
CA ASN A 265 -19.03 -14.79 7.45
C ASN A 265 -18.89 -14.66 8.97
N LEU A 266 -18.43 -13.50 9.44
CA LEU A 266 -18.33 -13.15 10.86
C LEU A 266 -19.20 -11.94 11.19
N THR A 267 -19.36 -11.65 12.48
CA THR A 267 -20.16 -10.51 12.96
C THR A 267 -19.39 -9.19 12.97
N THR A 268 -18.05 -9.24 12.84
CA THR A 268 -17.18 -8.05 12.71
C THR A 268 -16.66 -7.92 11.29
N LEU A 269 -16.35 -6.70 10.88
CA LEU A 269 -15.84 -6.38 9.55
C LEU A 269 -14.37 -6.76 9.34
N THR A 270 -13.56 -6.67 10.39
CA THR A 270 -12.14 -7.04 10.36
C THR A 270 -11.67 -7.46 11.75
N ASP A 271 -10.37 -7.73 11.87
CA ASP A 271 -9.64 -7.90 13.12
C ASP A 271 -8.29 -7.18 13.05
N TRP A 272 -7.71 -6.89 14.21
CA TRP A 272 -6.45 -6.17 14.29
C TRP A 272 -5.27 -6.88 13.59
N PRO A 273 -5.08 -8.22 13.72
CA PRO A 273 -4.07 -8.95 12.95
C PRO A 273 -4.14 -8.72 11.44
N SER A 274 -5.34 -8.62 10.87
CA SER A 274 -5.50 -8.39 9.44
C SER A 274 -5.04 -6.99 9.02
N ILE A 275 -5.24 -5.98 9.87
CA ILE A 275 -4.71 -4.62 9.65
C ILE A 275 -3.19 -4.58 9.82
N GLN A 276 -2.65 -5.27 10.83
CA GLN A 276 -1.21 -5.40 11.04
C GLN A 276 -0.54 -6.04 9.81
N ARG A 277 -1.13 -7.13 9.29
CA ARG A 277 -0.64 -7.83 8.10
C ARG A 277 -0.68 -6.95 6.85
N ALA A 278 -1.79 -6.25 6.58
CA ALA A 278 -1.88 -5.32 5.46
C ALA A 278 -0.79 -4.23 5.51
N THR A 279 -0.52 -3.70 6.71
CA THR A 279 0.54 -2.71 6.95
C THR A 279 1.94 -3.29 6.69
N GLU A 280 2.19 -4.51 7.17
CA GLU A 280 3.47 -5.21 6.93
C GLU A 280 3.68 -5.54 5.45
N ARG A 281 2.61 -5.91 4.74
CA ARG A 281 2.65 -6.17 3.30
C ARG A 281 2.93 -4.91 2.49
N TYR A 282 2.41 -3.76 2.92
CA TYR A 282 2.85 -2.47 2.38
C TYR A 282 4.34 -2.23 2.61
N ARG A 283 4.88 -2.55 3.80
CA ARG A 283 6.32 -2.47 4.08
C ARG A 283 7.14 -3.29 3.07
N GLN A 284 6.76 -4.56 2.89
CA GLN A 284 7.41 -5.48 1.96
C GLN A 284 7.29 -5.02 0.50
N TRP A 285 6.19 -4.35 0.16
CA TRP A 285 5.99 -3.71 -1.14
C TRP A 285 6.88 -2.47 -1.31
N ILE A 286 6.94 -1.54 -0.36
CA ILE A 286 7.67 -0.27 -0.60
C ILE A 286 9.19 -0.44 -0.58
N LEU A 287 9.73 -1.37 0.22
CA LEU A 287 11.17 -1.50 0.43
C LEU A 287 11.99 -1.80 -0.83
N PRO A 288 11.61 -2.76 -1.72
CA PRO A 288 12.34 -2.99 -2.97
C PRO A 288 12.34 -1.79 -3.93
N ARG A 289 11.46 -0.80 -3.70
CA ARG A 289 11.26 0.36 -4.58
C ARG A 289 12.06 1.59 -4.13
N LEU A 290 12.73 1.55 -2.98
CA LEU A 290 13.56 2.64 -2.47
C LEU A 290 14.73 3.00 -3.39
N ASP A 291 15.20 2.03 -4.19
CA ASP A 291 16.28 2.23 -5.17
C ASP A 291 15.78 2.69 -6.54
N SER A 292 14.46 2.88 -6.70
CA SER A 292 13.88 3.38 -7.95
C SER A 292 14.21 4.86 -8.15
N ALA A 293 14.84 5.17 -9.28
CA ALA A 293 15.04 6.55 -9.71
C ALA A 293 13.79 7.13 -10.39
N ASP A 294 12.80 6.29 -10.69
CA ASP A 294 11.58 6.66 -11.39
C ASP A 294 10.42 6.85 -10.39
N GLU A 295 9.45 7.67 -10.79
CA GLU A 295 8.19 7.78 -10.06
C GLU A 295 7.42 6.44 -10.11
N LEU A 296 6.78 6.08 -9.00
CA LEU A 296 5.89 4.93 -8.92
C LEU A 296 4.59 5.24 -9.67
N THR A 297 4.31 4.49 -10.73
CA THR A 297 3.11 4.64 -11.56
C THR A 297 1.93 3.79 -11.09
N ILE A 298 2.07 3.04 -9.99
CA ILE A 298 0.98 2.24 -9.40
C ILE A 298 0.95 2.43 -7.90
N ARG A 299 -0.27 2.56 -7.37
CA ARG A 299 -0.50 2.79 -5.94
C ARG A 299 -0.70 1.48 -5.18
N PRO A 300 -0.25 1.40 -3.92
CA PRO A 300 -0.52 0.25 -3.07
C PRO A 300 -1.97 0.31 -2.59
N ASP A 301 -2.76 -0.72 -2.88
CA ASP A 301 -4.08 -0.92 -2.29
C ASP A 301 -3.91 -1.83 -1.06
N LEU A 302 -4.04 -1.25 0.14
CA LEU A 302 -3.94 -1.96 1.43
C LEU A 302 -5.25 -2.68 1.77
N GLY A 303 -6.29 -2.47 1.00
CA GLY A 303 -7.58 -3.07 1.18
C GLY A 303 -8.66 -2.12 1.65
N ASP A 304 -9.82 -2.72 1.92
CA ASP A 304 -11.01 -1.99 2.33
C ASP A 304 -10.77 -1.44 3.75
N LEU A 305 -11.17 -0.19 4.01
CA LEU A 305 -10.83 0.53 5.23
C LEU A 305 -12.00 0.55 6.24
N MET A 306 -11.86 -0.20 7.35
CA MET A 306 -12.91 -0.41 8.36
C MET A 306 -12.92 0.65 9.48
N VAL A 307 -12.99 1.94 9.11
CA VAL A 307 -12.94 3.06 10.06
C VAL A 307 -14.28 3.80 10.13
N GLY A 308 -14.52 4.57 11.19
CA GLY A 308 -15.80 5.28 11.35
C GLY A 308 -16.95 4.39 11.83
N ASN A 309 -16.68 3.14 12.18
CA ASN A 309 -17.65 2.14 12.61
C ASN A 309 -17.59 1.95 14.12
N ALA A 310 -18.72 1.68 14.78
CA ALA A 310 -18.72 1.24 16.18
C ALA A 310 -17.80 0.03 16.37
N ALA A 311 -17.06 -0.04 17.49
CA ALA A 311 -16.03 -1.06 17.69
C ALA A 311 -16.55 -2.50 17.55
N ALA A 312 -17.79 -2.76 17.99
CA ALA A 312 -18.45 -4.06 17.85
C ALA A 312 -18.72 -4.47 16.39
N LEU A 313 -18.92 -3.51 15.48
CA LEU A 313 -19.07 -3.76 14.05
C LEU A 313 -17.71 -3.82 13.36
N ALA A 314 -16.82 -2.86 13.66
CA ALA A 314 -15.49 -2.82 13.05
C ALA A 314 -14.67 -4.08 13.37
N GLY A 315 -14.76 -4.57 14.61
CA GLY A 315 -13.78 -5.49 15.17
C GLY A 315 -12.47 -4.81 15.58
N LEU A 316 -12.49 -3.47 15.67
CA LEU A 316 -11.34 -2.63 16.00
C LEU A 316 -11.71 -1.60 17.08
N THR A 317 -10.78 -1.35 17.99
CA THR A 317 -10.89 -0.22 18.93
C THR A 317 -10.77 1.13 18.20
N ALA A 318 -11.11 2.24 18.86
CA ALA A 318 -10.97 3.56 18.25
C ALA A 318 -9.51 3.91 17.90
N LEU A 319 -8.55 3.48 18.73
CA LEU A 319 -7.11 3.67 18.47
C LEU A 319 -6.64 2.82 17.29
N GLN A 320 -7.12 1.58 17.18
CA GLN A 320 -6.81 0.72 16.03
C GLN A 320 -7.40 1.28 14.73
N GLN A 321 -8.61 1.83 14.75
CA GLN A 321 -9.19 2.51 13.59
C GLN A 321 -8.38 3.75 13.19
N ARG A 322 -7.90 4.55 14.15
CA ARG A 322 -6.97 5.66 13.90
C ARG A 322 -5.67 5.17 13.29
N ALA A 323 -5.09 4.10 13.82
CA ALA A 323 -3.87 3.51 13.30
C ALA A 323 -4.05 3.00 11.86
N ALA A 324 -5.16 2.33 11.56
CA ALA A 324 -5.52 1.90 10.21
C ALA A 324 -5.61 3.10 9.24
N LEU A 325 -6.41 4.13 9.57
CA LEU A 325 -6.53 5.32 8.73
C LEU A 325 -5.17 6.00 8.51
N THR A 326 -4.35 6.09 9.55
CA THR A 326 -3.01 6.68 9.49
C THR A 326 -2.11 5.97 8.48
N HIS A 327 -2.10 4.63 8.47
CA HIS A 327 -1.28 3.87 7.53
C HIS A 327 -1.79 3.95 6.10
N TRP A 328 -3.11 3.94 5.88
CA TRP A 328 -3.69 4.12 4.56
C TRP A 328 -3.38 5.51 3.99
N ILE A 329 -3.46 6.56 4.82
CA ILE A 329 -3.05 7.92 4.44
C ILE A 329 -1.56 7.95 4.12
N GLY A 330 -0.71 7.46 5.03
CA GLY A 330 0.75 7.50 4.86
C GLY A 330 1.24 6.74 3.63
N ALA A 331 0.62 5.60 3.31
CA ALA A 331 0.93 4.80 2.13
C ALA A 331 0.44 5.44 0.81
N GLY A 332 -0.41 6.48 0.86
CA GLY A 332 -1.06 7.01 -0.35
C GLY A 332 -2.00 5.98 -1.01
N SER A 333 -2.62 5.13 -0.19
CA SER A 333 -3.51 4.04 -0.62
C SER A 333 -4.91 4.54 -0.99
N PRO A 334 -5.66 3.85 -1.88
CA PRO A 334 -7.09 4.06 -2.01
C PRO A 334 -7.81 4.01 -0.65
N LEU A 335 -8.63 5.03 -0.37
CA LEU A 335 -9.44 5.13 0.84
C LEU A 335 -10.87 4.66 0.52
N LEU A 336 -11.03 3.36 0.26
CA LEU A 336 -12.33 2.73 0.02
C LEU A 336 -12.91 2.20 1.34
N LEU A 337 -13.88 2.93 1.88
CA LEU A 337 -14.46 2.70 3.19
C LEU A 337 -15.38 1.47 3.19
N GLY A 338 -15.18 0.59 4.18
CA GLY A 338 -16.14 -0.45 4.56
C GLY A 338 -17.09 0.01 5.66
N THR A 339 -17.33 1.32 5.75
CA THR A 339 -18.11 1.97 6.80
C THR A 339 -19.61 1.84 6.54
N ASP A 340 -20.42 1.70 7.59
CA ASP A 340 -21.85 1.98 7.50
C ASP A 340 -22.06 3.50 7.49
N MET A 341 -22.17 4.06 6.29
CA MET A 341 -22.28 5.49 6.06
C MET A 341 -23.60 6.05 6.58
N THR A 342 -24.66 5.25 6.60
CA THR A 342 -25.95 5.68 7.16
C THR A 342 -25.88 5.82 8.68
N ALA A 343 -25.18 4.91 9.36
CA ALA A 343 -24.89 5.03 10.78
C ALA A 343 -23.99 6.24 11.06
N LEU A 344 -22.93 6.43 10.27
CA LEU A 344 -22.04 7.59 10.38
C LEU A 344 -22.80 8.92 10.24
N ALA A 345 -23.67 9.04 9.23
CA ALA A 345 -24.49 10.23 9.02
C ALA A 345 -25.46 10.48 10.18
N SER A 346 -26.16 9.45 10.65
CA SER A 346 -27.11 9.58 11.77
C SER A 346 -26.45 10.08 13.05
N SER A 347 -25.22 9.64 13.35
CA SER A 347 -24.46 10.07 14.53
C SER A 347 -24.09 11.55 14.50
N SER A 348 -24.01 12.15 13.31
CA SER A 348 -23.61 13.55 13.13
C SER A 348 -24.75 14.54 13.40
N SER A 349 -25.99 14.05 13.31
CA SER A 349 -27.20 14.82 13.63
C SER A 349 -27.61 14.74 15.11
N SER A 350 -27.00 13.85 15.88
CA SER A 350 -27.41 13.46 17.23
C SER A 350 -26.53 14.11 18.31
N SER A 351 -26.33 15.42 18.27
CA SER A 351 -25.44 16.14 19.21
C SER A 351 -26.01 16.34 20.62
N SER A 352 -27.20 15.81 20.92
CA SER A 352 -27.92 16.05 22.18
C SER A 352 -27.97 14.86 23.14
N ASP A 353 -27.39 13.70 22.79
CA ASP A 353 -27.41 12.51 23.64
C ASP A 353 -26.03 12.23 24.23
N SER A 354 -25.91 12.36 25.56
CA SER A 354 -24.64 12.37 26.31
C SER A 354 -24.18 10.97 26.74
N SER A 355 -24.57 9.91 26.02
CA SER A 355 -24.10 8.55 26.29
C SER A 355 -22.64 8.37 25.84
N SER A 356 -21.91 7.49 26.53
CA SER A 356 -20.51 7.14 26.21
C SER A 356 -20.33 6.65 24.77
N ASP A 357 -21.35 5.96 24.26
CA ASP A 357 -21.35 5.35 22.93
C ASP A 357 -21.49 6.43 21.85
N SER A 358 -22.32 7.45 22.08
CA SER A 358 -22.47 8.59 21.16
C SER A 358 -21.20 9.43 21.07
N SER A 359 -20.48 9.59 22.19
CA SER A 359 -19.20 10.32 22.22
C SER A 359 -18.10 9.59 21.43
N THR A 360 -18.04 8.26 21.53
CA THR A 360 -17.09 7.43 20.78
C THR A 360 -17.41 7.47 19.28
N GLN A 361 -18.68 7.38 18.90
CA GLN A 361 -19.09 7.44 17.50
C GLN A 361 -18.81 8.81 16.86
N LEU A 362 -19.00 9.91 17.60
CA LEU A 362 -18.62 11.26 17.16
C LEU A 362 -17.11 11.40 16.94
N LEU A 363 -16.28 10.82 17.82
CA LEU A 363 -14.83 10.78 17.65
C LEU A 363 -14.42 10.03 16.38
N LEU A 364 -15.06 8.88 16.13
CA LEU A 364 -14.81 8.06 14.94
C LEU A 364 -15.23 8.76 13.64
N ALA A 365 -16.35 9.49 13.65
CA ALA A 365 -16.72 10.36 12.54
C ALA A 365 -15.74 11.53 12.35
N GLY A 366 -15.21 12.07 13.45
CA GLY A 366 -14.15 13.08 13.46
C GLY A 366 -12.86 12.62 12.78
N LEU A 367 -12.52 11.32 12.82
CA LEU A 367 -11.33 10.79 12.13
C LEU A 367 -11.41 11.04 10.62
N LEU A 368 -12.54 10.69 9.99
CA LEU A 368 -12.75 10.82 8.55
C LEU A 368 -12.92 12.28 8.09
N ARG A 369 -13.40 13.15 9.00
CA ARG A 369 -13.61 14.58 8.73
C ARG A 369 -12.46 15.48 9.15
N ASN A 370 -11.35 14.94 9.67
CA ASN A 370 -10.24 15.77 10.13
C ASN A 370 -9.62 16.52 8.93
N PRO A 371 -9.62 17.86 8.90
CA PRO A 371 -9.18 18.62 7.73
C PRO A 371 -7.68 18.46 7.46
N LEU A 372 -6.86 18.34 8.51
CA LEU A 372 -5.41 18.17 8.35
C LEU A 372 -5.07 16.76 7.83
N ALA A 373 -5.71 15.71 8.36
CA ALA A 373 -5.58 14.35 7.83
C ALA A 373 -5.93 14.29 6.34
N ASN A 374 -7.03 14.94 5.95
CA ASN A 374 -7.48 15.03 4.57
C ASN A 374 -6.54 15.85 3.67
N SER A 375 -5.98 16.95 4.18
CA SER A 375 -4.95 17.72 3.47
C SER A 375 -3.69 16.89 3.25
N ILE A 376 -3.20 16.17 4.27
CA ILE A 376 -2.04 15.27 4.12
C ILE A 376 -2.32 14.20 3.06
N ALA A 377 -3.48 13.53 3.14
CA ALA A 377 -3.87 12.48 2.20
C ALA A 377 -3.93 12.95 0.74
N THR A 378 -4.46 14.16 0.50
CA THR A 378 -4.74 14.66 -0.85
C THR A 378 -3.63 15.50 -1.45
N GLN A 379 -2.86 16.22 -0.62
CA GLN A 379 -1.88 17.20 -1.07
C GLN A 379 -0.45 16.74 -0.84
N PHE A 380 -0.22 15.74 0.03
CA PHE A 380 1.13 15.29 0.35
C PHE A 380 1.35 13.83 0.00
N THR A 381 0.69 12.89 0.69
CA THR A 381 0.94 11.46 0.51
C THR A 381 0.33 10.89 -0.78
N ALA A 382 -0.52 11.67 -1.45
CA ALA A 382 -0.88 11.42 -2.85
C ALA A 382 0.35 11.43 -3.78
N SER A 383 1.42 12.14 -3.44
CA SER A 383 2.66 12.21 -4.23
C SER A 383 3.87 11.63 -3.49
N HIS A 384 3.86 11.60 -2.17
CA HIS A 384 5.00 11.16 -1.35
C HIS A 384 4.61 9.95 -0.48
N PRO A 385 4.90 8.70 -0.91
CA PRO A 385 4.69 7.53 -0.07
C PRO A 385 5.52 7.59 1.21
N MET A 386 4.98 7.06 2.29
CA MET A 386 5.77 6.82 3.51
C MET A 386 6.66 5.58 3.36
N VAL A 387 7.86 5.64 3.91
CA VAL A 387 8.83 4.53 3.96
C VAL A 387 9.24 4.29 5.42
N PRO A 388 9.48 3.04 5.85
CA PRO A 388 9.88 2.76 7.23
C PRO A 388 11.36 3.14 7.47
N THR A 389 11.73 3.47 8.71
CA THR A 389 13.14 3.72 9.11
C THR A 389 13.89 2.40 9.45
N LEU A 390 15.24 2.31 9.32
CA LEU A 390 15.99 1.04 9.53
C LEU A 390 15.87 0.49 10.94
N GLY A 391 15.74 1.33 11.96
CA GLY A 391 15.80 0.90 13.37
C GLY A 391 14.71 -0.09 13.77
N ASN A 392 13.73 -0.31 12.88
CA ASN A 392 12.45 -0.92 13.22
C ASN A 392 12.09 -2.16 12.38
N ALA A 393 13.02 -2.74 11.60
CA ALA A 393 12.74 -3.93 10.78
C ALA A 393 14.00 -4.59 10.21
N ASN A 394 13.93 -5.87 9.82
CA ASN A 394 14.83 -6.44 8.82
C ASN A 394 14.10 -6.49 7.44
N LEU A 395 14.73 -7.07 6.41
CA LEU A 395 14.12 -7.13 5.08
C LEU A 395 12.81 -7.95 5.04
N THR A 396 12.62 -8.89 5.97
CA THR A 396 11.48 -9.83 5.97
C THR A 396 10.37 -9.45 6.94
N HIS A 397 10.67 -8.93 8.12
CA HIS A 397 9.68 -8.55 9.14
C HIS A 397 9.96 -7.16 9.74
N GLY A 398 8.89 -6.38 9.91
CA GLY A 398 8.86 -5.20 10.77
C GLY A 398 8.88 -5.54 12.27
N ARG A 399 9.08 -4.53 13.12
CA ARG A 399 8.90 -4.60 14.59
C ARG A 399 7.52 -4.09 15.01
N GLN A 400 7.13 -4.35 16.25
CA GLN A 400 5.86 -3.86 16.82
C GLN A 400 5.77 -2.33 16.91
N ARG A 401 6.92 -1.67 17.09
CA ARG A 401 7.05 -0.21 17.12
C ARG A 401 7.75 0.23 15.85
N GLN A 402 7.15 1.16 15.11
CA GLN A 402 7.69 1.62 13.84
C GLN A 402 7.56 3.14 13.70
N ILE A 403 8.50 3.70 12.93
CA ILE A 403 8.51 5.08 12.49
C ILE A 403 8.57 5.06 10.96
N TRP A 404 7.69 5.83 10.33
CA TRP A 404 7.64 5.98 8.88
C TRP A 404 7.75 7.44 8.48
N LEU A 405 8.38 7.69 7.33
CA LEU A 405 8.64 9.03 6.81
C LEU A 405 8.15 9.13 5.37
N ALA A 406 7.38 10.16 5.06
CA ALA A 406 7.03 10.56 3.70
C ALA A 406 7.65 11.92 3.38
N GLY A 407 8.20 12.04 2.17
CA GLY A 407 8.98 13.21 1.75
C GLY A 407 10.43 13.17 2.27
N PRO A 408 11.09 14.32 2.41
CA PRO A 408 10.56 15.67 2.33
C PRO A 408 10.10 16.02 0.93
N ASP A 409 9.11 16.90 0.86
CA ASP A 409 8.82 17.61 -0.37
C ASP A 409 10.01 18.55 -0.69
N PRO A 410 10.59 18.49 -1.89
CA PRO A 410 11.82 19.23 -2.23
C PRO A 410 11.61 20.75 -2.30
N THR A 411 10.36 21.21 -2.41
CA THR A 411 10.03 22.63 -2.59
C THR A 411 9.75 23.30 -1.25
N SER A 412 8.93 22.66 -0.43
CA SER A 412 8.46 23.17 0.86
C SER A 412 9.29 22.67 2.04
N GLY A 413 10.02 21.56 1.87
CA GLY A 413 10.72 20.87 2.95
C GLY A 413 9.82 20.16 3.96
N VAL A 414 8.51 20.09 3.68
CA VAL A 414 7.53 19.41 4.54
C VAL A 414 7.83 17.91 4.58
N VAL A 415 7.72 17.32 5.77
CA VAL A 415 7.82 15.88 6.01
C VAL A 415 6.58 15.41 6.75
N VAL A 416 6.07 14.23 6.40
CA VAL A 416 5.04 13.55 7.19
C VAL A 416 5.65 12.37 7.90
N VAL A 417 5.38 12.25 9.20
CA VAL A 417 5.89 11.19 10.07
C VAL A 417 4.73 10.40 10.62
N VAL A 418 4.82 9.07 10.55
CA VAL A 418 3.92 8.16 11.26
C VAL A 418 4.69 7.49 12.37
N LEU A 419 4.18 7.62 13.60
CA LEU A 419 4.65 6.84 14.75
C LEU A 419 3.60 5.77 15.01
N ALA A 420 4.01 4.52 15.15
CA ALA A 420 3.08 3.42 15.32
C ALA A 420 3.52 2.49 16.44
N ASN A 421 2.58 2.16 17.33
CA ASN A 421 2.69 1.06 18.28
C ASN A 421 1.60 0.05 17.93
N TYR A 422 1.95 -1.03 17.24
CA TYR A 422 0.97 -2.01 16.80
C TYR A 422 0.54 -2.98 17.90
N GLY A 423 1.25 -3.01 19.02
CA GLY A 423 1.06 -4.01 20.06
C GLY A 423 1.58 -5.39 19.70
N ALA A 424 1.19 -6.37 20.52
CA ALA A 424 1.55 -7.77 20.35
C ALA A 424 1.16 -8.26 18.95
N ALA A 425 2.04 -9.05 18.33
CA ALA A 425 1.65 -9.84 17.18
C ALA A 425 0.63 -10.88 17.67
N THR A 426 -0.65 -10.63 17.42
CA THR A 426 -1.72 -11.55 17.80
C THR A 426 -2.00 -12.47 16.61
N ALA A 427 -2.19 -13.77 16.88
CA ALA A 427 -2.53 -14.72 15.82
C ALA A 427 -3.84 -14.31 15.15
N THR A 428 -3.91 -14.41 13.82
CA THR A 428 -5.13 -14.14 13.05
C THR A 428 -6.28 -15.01 13.54
N ALA A 429 -7.49 -14.46 13.66
CA ALA A 429 -8.68 -15.22 14.05
C ALA A 429 -9.12 -16.26 12.99
N ALA A 430 -8.51 -16.25 11.82
CA ALA A 430 -8.92 -17.04 10.66
C ALA A 430 -7.82 -17.99 10.17
N GLY A 431 -7.56 -19.08 10.92
CA GLY A 431 -7.11 -20.39 10.43
C GLY A 431 -5.90 -20.51 9.47
N VAL A 432 -5.18 -19.43 9.20
CA VAL A 432 -4.02 -19.37 8.30
C VAL A 432 -2.82 -18.98 9.15
N ASP A 433 -1.94 -19.94 9.38
CA ASP A 433 -0.69 -19.71 10.10
C ASP A 433 0.31 -19.03 9.17
N ASP A 434 0.32 -17.69 9.17
CA ASP A 434 1.31 -16.87 8.45
C ASP A 434 2.63 -16.73 9.24
N GLY A 435 2.76 -17.38 10.40
CA GLY A 435 3.79 -17.07 11.37
C GLY A 435 3.60 -15.68 12.02
N PRO A 436 4.59 -15.18 12.77
CA PRO A 436 4.50 -13.88 13.43
C PRO A 436 4.56 -12.72 12.42
N ILE A 437 3.54 -11.86 12.41
CA ILE A 437 3.45 -10.69 11.51
C ILE A 437 4.64 -9.73 11.71
N TYR A 438 5.04 -9.53 12.96
CA TYR A 438 6.19 -8.70 13.34
C TYR A 438 7.22 -9.54 14.09
N ALA A 439 8.49 -9.19 13.92
CA ALA A 439 9.56 -9.71 14.76
C ALA A 439 9.28 -9.37 16.23
N SER A 440 9.60 -10.30 17.13
CA SER A 440 9.55 -10.05 18.57
C SER A 440 10.47 -8.87 18.93
N ALA A 441 10.16 -8.17 20.02
CA ALA A 441 11.00 -7.07 20.47
C ALA A 441 12.41 -7.51 20.91
N ASP A 442 12.67 -8.82 21.05
CA ASP A 442 13.76 -9.34 21.87
C ASP A 442 14.45 -10.62 21.36
N THR A 443 14.65 -10.76 20.04
CA THR A 443 15.55 -11.80 19.52
C THR A 443 16.76 -11.15 18.86
N ASP A 444 17.73 -10.81 19.69
CA ASP A 444 19.13 -10.78 19.29
C ASP A 444 19.53 -12.19 18.85
N ASP A 445 19.96 -12.31 17.60
CA ASP A 445 20.34 -13.57 16.96
C ASP A 445 21.72 -14.05 17.42
N ASN A 446 22.04 -13.89 18.71
CA ASN A 446 23.40 -14.15 19.20
C ASN A 446 23.56 -14.50 20.68
N ASP A 447 22.60 -15.18 21.31
CA ASP A 447 22.91 -15.94 22.51
C ASP A 447 22.44 -17.39 22.43
N ASN A 448 23.46 -18.24 22.41
CA ASN A 448 23.38 -19.67 22.50
C ASN A 448 23.06 -20.02 23.96
N ASP A 449 21.84 -19.76 24.42
CA ASP A 449 21.41 -20.16 25.74
C ASP A 449 20.12 -20.97 25.73
N ASN A 450 20.25 -22.13 26.32
CA ASN A 450 19.32 -23.23 26.33
C ASN A 450 18.30 -22.98 27.45
N ASP A 451 17.43 -21.96 27.31
CA ASP A 451 16.39 -21.68 28.30
C ASP A 451 15.03 -22.20 27.84
N THR A 452 14.73 -23.43 28.26
CA THR A 452 13.38 -23.98 28.32
C THR A 452 12.63 -23.31 29.48
N GLY A 453 12.23 -22.06 29.31
CA GLY A 453 11.55 -21.26 30.31
C GLY A 453 10.24 -20.66 29.77
N SER A 454 9.11 -21.17 30.26
CA SER A 454 7.78 -20.59 30.01
C SER A 454 7.65 -19.20 30.63
N GLY A 455 7.96 -18.16 29.87
CA GLY A 455 7.73 -16.76 30.22
C GLY A 455 6.54 -16.16 29.49
N SER A 456 5.34 -16.31 30.06
CA SER A 456 4.16 -15.53 29.65
C SER A 456 4.28 -14.11 30.22
N GLY A 457 4.86 -13.18 29.47
CA GLY A 457 5.05 -11.78 29.86
C GLY A 457 4.66 -10.83 28.72
N SER A 458 3.84 -9.83 29.06
CA SER A 458 3.04 -8.96 28.20
C SER A 458 3.78 -7.67 27.77
N ASP A 459 4.72 -7.75 26.82
CA ASP A 459 5.35 -6.54 26.28
C ASP A 459 4.54 -5.86 25.17
N GLY A 460 3.70 -6.60 24.46
CA GLY A 460 2.89 -6.07 23.37
C GLY A 460 1.60 -5.34 23.78
N ASP A 461 1.34 -5.12 25.08
CA ASP A 461 0.19 -4.34 25.55
C ASP A 461 0.62 -3.06 26.30
N GLN A 462 1.93 -2.75 26.30
CA GLN A 462 2.48 -1.58 26.97
C GLN A 462 2.46 -0.35 26.06
N SER A 463 2.18 0.82 26.64
CA SER A 463 2.34 2.09 25.93
C SER A 463 3.80 2.30 25.53
N ALA A 464 4.03 2.68 24.29
CA ALA A 464 5.33 3.00 23.75
C ALA A 464 5.61 4.50 23.84
N VAL A 465 6.83 4.85 24.21
CA VAL A 465 7.29 6.24 24.29
C VAL A 465 8.24 6.52 23.12
N PHE A 466 7.87 7.47 22.27
CA PHE A 466 8.69 7.95 21.17
C PHE A 466 9.25 9.32 21.54
N ARG A 467 10.57 9.46 21.63
CA ARG A 467 11.22 10.74 21.88
C ARG A 467 12.04 11.12 20.65
N LEU A 468 11.58 12.13 19.91
CA LEU A 468 12.14 12.46 18.59
C LEU A 468 12.42 13.96 18.46
N SER A 469 13.53 14.29 17.81
CA SER A 469 13.89 15.62 17.32
C SER A 469 13.94 15.65 15.78
N PRO A 470 13.86 16.84 15.15
CA PRO A 470 14.12 16.98 13.71
C PRO A 470 15.47 16.38 13.28
N LYS A 471 16.48 16.46 14.14
CA LYS A 471 17.79 15.84 13.94
C LYS A 471 17.75 14.31 13.92
N ASP A 472 17.00 13.68 14.82
CA ASP A 472 16.84 12.22 14.84
C ASP A 472 16.15 11.70 13.57
N LEU A 473 15.38 12.56 12.90
CA LEU A 473 14.72 12.28 11.63
C LEU A 473 15.58 12.64 10.41
N GLY A 474 16.84 13.05 10.62
CA GLY A 474 17.78 13.42 9.56
C GLY A 474 17.37 14.66 8.75
N LEU A 475 16.56 15.54 9.32
CA LEU A 475 16.13 16.78 8.66
C LEU A 475 17.25 17.81 8.61
N ALA A 476 17.08 18.85 7.79
CA ALA A 476 18.11 19.89 7.65
C ALA A 476 18.21 20.76 8.92
N SER A 477 19.42 21.17 9.28
CA SER A 477 19.72 22.05 10.43
C SER A 477 19.26 23.51 10.29
N SER A 478 18.25 23.76 9.45
CA SER A 478 17.91 25.09 8.93
C SER A 478 17.02 25.95 9.82
N GLY A 479 16.64 25.49 11.02
CA GLY A 479 15.82 26.28 11.95
C GLY A 479 14.88 25.44 12.80
N TYR A 480 13.64 25.90 12.92
CA TYR A 480 12.58 25.27 13.70
C TYR A 480 11.65 24.49 12.76
N TYR A 481 10.91 23.54 13.32
CA TYR A 481 9.86 22.80 12.65
C TYR A 481 8.57 22.96 13.45
N ALA A 482 7.53 23.46 12.80
CA ALA A 482 6.17 23.36 13.33
C ALA A 482 5.70 21.91 13.13
N VAL A 483 5.51 21.19 14.23
CA VAL A 483 5.10 19.78 14.24
C VAL A 483 3.62 19.73 14.61
N GLU A 484 2.78 19.50 13.62
CA GLU A 484 1.34 19.36 13.79
C GLU A 484 0.97 17.89 14.00
N ASP A 485 0.44 17.56 15.18
CA ASP A 485 -0.16 16.27 15.49
C ASP A 485 -1.64 16.28 15.09
N VAL A 486 -1.96 15.50 14.07
CA VAL A 486 -3.29 15.44 13.45
C VAL A 486 -4.37 14.99 14.44
N TRP A 487 -4.04 13.99 15.26
CA TRP A 487 -5.02 13.32 16.11
C TRP A 487 -5.14 13.98 17.49
N ALA A 488 -4.07 14.61 17.96
CA ALA A 488 -4.11 15.47 19.14
C ALA A 488 -4.65 16.88 18.84
N ASN A 489 -4.73 17.27 17.56
CA ASN A 489 -5.06 18.63 17.11
C ASN A 489 -4.19 19.68 17.85
N ALA A 490 -2.89 19.43 17.87
CA ALA A 490 -1.90 20.22 18.59
C ALA A 490 -0.70 20.51 17.69
N THR A 491 -0.05 21.63 17.94
CA THR A 491 1.19 22.01 17.26
C THR A 491 2.28 22.23 18.30
N VAL A 492 3.47 21.68 18.03
CA VAL A 492 4.66 21.89 18.83
C VAL A 492 5.76 22.42 17.93
N ASP A 493 6.39 23.53 18.31
CA ASP A 493 7.58 24.02 17.60
C ASP A 493 8.83 23.37 18.17
N LEU A 494 9.60 22.71 17.32
CA LEU A 494 10.87 22.08 17.69
C LEU A 494 12.03 22.73 16.95
N GLY A 495 12.99 23.27 17.68
CA GLY A 495 14.32 23.54 17.14
C GLY A 495 15.00 22.24 16.70
N TYR A 496 16.04 22.36 15.90
CA TYR A 496 16.73 21.20 15.30
C TYR A 496 17.16 20.12 16.33
N ASP A 497 17.69 20.52 17.48
CA ASP A 497 18.10 19.62 18.57
C ASP A 497 17.02 19.43 19.66
N ASP A 498 15.88 20.13 19.56
CA ASP A 498 14.78 19.97 20.51
C ASP A 498 14.08 18.65 20.25
N ALA A 499 13.73 17.93 21.31
CA ALA A 499 13.00 16.68 21.20
C ALA A 499 11.69 16.75 21.96
N TRP A 500 10.66 16.15 21.38
CA TRP A 500 9.36 15.99 22.00
C TRP A 500 9.05 14.51 22.24
N THR A 501 8.16 14.25 23.20
CA THR A 501 7.76 12.91 23.58
C THR A 501 6.30 12.66 23.22
N TRP A 502 6.07 11.64 22.41
CA TRP A 502 4.76 11.06 22.15
C TRP A 502 4.63 9.74 22.90
N THR A 503 3.45 9.46 23.43
CA THR A 503 3.13 8.18 24.08
C THR A 503 1.96 7.56 23.35
N LEU A 504 2.14 6.34 22.85
CA LEU A 504 1.13 5.60 22.08
C LEU A 504 0.76 4.32 22.81
N ASP A 505 -0.52 3.99 22.88
CA ASP A 505 -0.98 2.81 23.64
C ASP A 505 -0.60 1.49 22.97
N GLY A 506 -0.47 0.44 23.79
CA GLY A 506 -0.03 -0.89 23.37
C GLY A 506 -1.05 -1.67 22.55
N GLY A 507 -2.34 -1.32 22.59
CA GLY A 507 -3.39 -2.08 21.90
C GLY A 507 -3.50 -1.83 20.38
N GLY A 508 -2.58 -1.09 19.77
CA GLY A 508 -2.67 -0.60 18.41
C GLY A 508 -3.05 0.87 18.35
N ASP A 509 -2.06 1.75 18.23
CA ASP A 509 -2.23 3.21 18.14
C ASP A 509 -1.19 3.81 17.19
N ALA A 510 -1.50 4.96 16.60
CA ALA A 510 -0.59 5.69 15.74
C ALA A 510 -0.79 7.22 15.82
N ALA A 511 0.32 7.95 15.74
CA ALA A 511 0.33 9.38 15.48
C ALA A 511 0.60 9.64 14.00
N LEU A 512 -0.09 10.66 13.44
CA LEU A 512 0.20 11.22 12.13
C LEU A 512 0.67 12.66 12.34
N LEU A 513 1.90 12.95 11.96
CA LEU A 513 2.54 14.23 12.20
C LEU A 513 2.90 14.89 10.87
N ARG A 514 2.69 16.20 10.76
CA ARG A 514 3.24 17.02 9.67
C ARG A 514 4.29 17.97 10.25
N LEU A 515 5.50 17.89 9.73
CA LEU A 515 6.62 18.75 10.10
C LEU A 515 6.84 19.76 8.98
N THR A 516 6.61 21.03 9.28
CA THR A 516 6.79 22.14 8.34
C THR A 516 7.99 22.99 8.77
N PRO A 517 9.01 23.20 7.93
CA PRO A 517 10.10 24.12 8.24
C PRO A 517 9.57 25.53 8.56
N SER A 518 10.03 26.11 9.68
CA SER A 518 9.65 27.42 10.17
C SER A 518 10.89 28.26 10.51
N MET A 519 10.86 29.54 10.14
CA MET A 519 11.94 30.50 10.43
C MET A 519 11.78 31.23 11.77
N THR A 520 10.64 31.06 12.45
CA THR A 520 10.34 31.73 13.72
C THR A 520 10.37 30.71 14.85
N GLY A 521 11.55 30.53 15.46
CA GLY A 521 11.62 29.93 16.78
C GLY A 521 11.11 30.89 17.81
N GLY A 522 9.93 30.64 18.35
CA GLY A 522 9.39 31.49 19.40
C GLY A 522 8.07 30.96 19.90
N GLY A 523 8.11 30.26 21.03
CA GLY A 523 6.93 30.12 21.86
C GLY A 523 6.45 31.51 22.25
N ASP A 524 5.20 31.81 21.94
CA ASP A 524 4.38 32.68 22.74
C ASP A 524 2.97 32.12 22.68
N GLY A 525 2.51 31.65 23.84
CA GLY A 525 1.11 31.33 24.02
C GLY A 525 0.28 32.59 23.84
N ASN A 526 -0.91 32.34 23.29
CA ASN A 526 -2.13 33.13 23.37
C ASN A 526 -2.53 33.93 22.12
N ASP A 527 -3.56 33.35 21.51
CA ASP A 527 -4.74 34.00 20.96
C ASP A 527 -4.78 34.41 19.48
N SER A 528 -6.00 34.21 19.01
CA SER A 528 -6.60 34.29 17.70
C SER A 528 -6.39 35.58 16.90
N THR A 529 -6.69 35.47 15.61
CA THR A 529 -6.89 36.52 14.58
C THR A 529 -5.63 37.26 14.10
N ASP A 530 -5.14 36.89 12.92
CA ASP A 530 -4.97 37.79 11.76
C ASP A 530 -4.11 37.15 10.65
N ALA A 531 -4.70 36.20 9.92
CA ALA A 531 -4.21 35.78 8.61
C ALA A 531 -4.96 36.53 7.51
N ALA A 532 -4.91 37.88 7.53
CA ALA A 532 -5.59 38.69 6.52
C ALA A 532 -4.96 40.08 6.31
N GLU A 533 -3.64 40.26 6.37
CA GLU A 533 -3.07 41.59 6.03
C GLU A 533 -1.59 41.57 5.56
N ALA A 534 -1.18 40.55 4.79
CA ALA A 534 0.15 40.51 4.16
C ALA A 534 0.10 40.66 2.62
N GLN A 535 -0.88 41.39 2.09
CA GLN A 535 -0.88 41.90 0.71
C GLN A 535 -0.93 43.43 0.70
N GLN A 536 0.19 44.09 1.03
CA GLN A 536 0.52 45.43 0.53
C GLN A 536 1.91 45.86 1.03
N GLN A 537 2.95 45.56 0.23
CA GLN A 537 4.12 46.42 0.01
C GLN A 537 5.11 45.70 -0.91
N GLN A 538 4.84 45.73 -2.22
CA GLN A 538 5.89 45.61 -3.23
C GLN A 538 6.44 47.01 -3.51
N GLY A 539 7.72 47.22 -3.25
CA GLY A 539 8.39 48.49 -3.55
C GLY A 539 9.87 48.52 -3.16
N GLN A 540 10.71 48.06 -4.10
CA GLN A 540 12.12 48.45 -4.28
C GLN A 540 13.16 47.95 -3.26
N GLY A 541 13.89 46.91 -3.68
CA GLY A 541 15.12 46.44 -3.06
C GLY A 541 15.68 45.24 -3.81
N GLN A 542 16.15 45.47 -5.05
CA GLN A 542 16.86 44.46 -5.85
C GLN A 542 18.20 44.13 -5.19
N GLY A 543 18.21 43.04 -4.41
CA GLY A 543 19.41 42.43 -3.84
C GLY A 543 19.22 40.91 -3.88
N LYS A 544 20.09 40.24 -4.65
CA LYS A 544 20.17 38.78 -4.81
C LYS A 544 19.93 38.05 -3.48
N ARG A 545 18.88 37.25 -3.40
CA ARG A 545 18.70 36.22 -2.36
C ARG A 545 18.80 34.88 -3.06
N ASP A 546 19.97 34.26 -2.94
CA ASP A 546 20.18 32.87 -3.35
C ASP A 546 19.37 31.97 -2.41
N HIS A 547 18.31 31.37 -2.94
CA HIS A 547 17.53 30.34 -2.27
C HIS A 547 18.33 29.02 -2.29
N HIS A 548 19.11 28.77 -1.23
CA HIS A 548 19.68 27.46 -0.96
C HIS A 548 18.97 26.86 0.28
N LEU A 549 17.78 26.31 0.06
CA LEU A 549 17.19 25.32 0.96
C LEU A 549 17.92 24.00 0.67
N LEU A 550 19.02 23.77 1.41
CA LEU A 550 19.70 22.47 1.46
C LEU A 550 18.78 21.50 2.20
N LEU A 551 17.83 20.90 1.49
CA LEU A 551 16.86 19.97 2.05
C LEU A 551 17.45 18.56 1.97
N MET A 552 17.90 18.11 3.14
CA MET A 552 18.58 16.85 3.47
C MET A 552 20.09 16.80 3.23
N GLU A 553 20.83 16.36 4.25
CA GLU A 553 22.25 15.98 4.13
C GLU A 553 22.41 14.56 3.53
N GLN A 554 21.32 13.80 3.41
CA GLN A 554 21.29 12.36 3.08
C GLN A 554 20.03 12.00 2.27
N SER A 555 20.13 11.08 1.30
CA SER A 555 18.98 10.53 0.53
C SER A 555 17.95 9.82 1.43
N GLN A 556 16.71 9.55 1.00
CA GLN A 556 15.80 8.69 1.80
C GLN A 556 16.43 7.31 2.08
N LYS A 557 17.26 6.82 1.15
CA LYS A 557 18.10 5.63 1.32
C LYS A 557 19.17 5.78 2.41
N ALA A 558 19.58 6.99 2.74
CA ALA A 558 20.51 7.29 3.81
C ALA A 558 19.80 7.68 5.13
N LEU A 559 18.57 8.21 5.10
CA LEU A 559 17.63 8.28 6.25
C LEU A 559 17.15 6.92 6.74
N PHE A 560 17.43 5.88 5.96
CA PHE A 560 17.43 4.53 6.47
C PHE A 560 18.23 4.51 7.80
N VAL A 561 19.26 5.32 8.04
CA VAL A 561 20.12 5.26 9.24
C VAL A 561 19.58 5.97 10.51
N GLN A 562 19.40 5.16 11.57
CA GLN A 562 19.46 5.47 13.02
C GLN A 562 18.33 6.30 13.69
N TYR A 563 17.20 5.67 14.00
CA TYR A 563 16.60 5.90 15.33
C TYR A 563 17.22 4.90 16.31
N ARG A 564 17.92 5.42 17.32
CA ARG A 564 18.40 4.65 18.48
C ARG A 564 17.42 4.91 19.61
N ASP A 565 16.72 3.87 20.07
CA ASP A 565 16.07 3.96 21.39
C ASP A 565 17.17 4.26 22.42
N GLY A 566 16.87 5.01 23.47
CA GLY A 566 17.87 5.56 24.41
C GLY A 566 18.68 4.52 25.20
N ASN A 567 18.56 3.23 24.88
CA ASN A 567 19.37 2.13 25.35
C ASN A 567 20.06 1.45 24.14
N ASN A 568 21.39 1.53 24.09
CA ASN A 568 22.34 0.86 23.19
C ASN A 568 21.77 -0.08 22.11
N ASP A 569 22.02 0.20 20.82
CA ASP A 569 23.00 -0.57 20.04
C ASP A 569 23.23 -0.02 18.62
N VAL A 570 24.38 -0.39 18.05
CA VAL A 570 24.95 0.14 16.81
C VAL A 570 24.83 -0.91 15.70
N LEU A 571 24.29 -0.54 14.54
CA LEU A 571 24.58 -1.27 13.30
C LEU A 571 25.18 -0.32 12.27
N THR A 572 26.50 -0.41 12.12
CA THR A 572 27.27 0.21 11.03
C THR A 572 27.25 -0.69 9.80
N SER A 573 26.81 -0.17 8.65
CA SER A 573 27.18 -0.72 7.34
C SER A 573 28.51 -0.10 6.89
N ALA A 574 29.63 -0.67 7.31
CA ALA A 574 30.95 -0.39 6.75
C ALA A 574 31.57 -1.69 6.26
N GLY A 575 31.68 -1.85 4.94
CA GLY A 575 32.24 -3.06 4.35
C GLY A 575 32.37 -3.01 2.83
N ALA A 576 32.83 -1.88 2.28
CA ALA A 576 33.39 -1.87 0.93
C ALA A 576 34.60 -2.81 0.87
N ALA A 577 34.62 -3.66 -0.16
CA ALA A 577 35.65 -4.65 -0.38
C ALA A 577 37.08 -4.05 -0.44
N SER A 578 37.96 -4.56 0.41
CA SER A 578 39.42 -4.55 0.17
C SER A 578 40.02 -5.79 0.83
N GLY A 579 40.66 -6.65 0.03
CA GLY A 579 41.09 -7.98 0.46
C GLY A 579 42.40 -8.03 1.23
N ARG A 580 42.64 -9.14 1.94
CA ARG A 580 43.94 -9.83 1.98
C ARG A 580 43.82 -11.24 2.54
N ALA A 581 44.54 -12.16 1.88
CA ALA A 581 44.68 -13.56 2.22
C ALA A 581 45.43 -13.80 3.54
N GLY A 582 45.08 -14.90 4.22
CA GLY A 582 45.86 -15.49 5.31
C GLY A 582 45.41 -16.92 5.58
N ALA A 583 46.25 -17.89 5.26
CA ALA A 583 46.05 -19.32 5.47
C ALA A 583 46.72 -19.79 6.76
N SER A 584 46.12 -20.75 7.46
CA SER A 584 46.77 -21.76 8.34
C SER A 584 45.66 -22.67 8.90
N SER A 585 45.50 -23.91 8.43
CA SER A 585 46.23 -25.15 8.76
C SER A 585 45.54 -25.97 9.86
N ALA A 586 45.16 -27.18 9.43
CA ALA A 586 44.73 -28.38 10.13
C ALA A 586 45.04 -28.53 11.63
N GLU A 587 44.09 -29.14 12.34
CA GLU A 587 44.42 -30.28 13.21
C GLU A 587 43.26 -31.29 13.26
N GLN A 588 43.66 -32.55 13.23
CA GLN A 588 42.87 -33.76 13.04
C GLN A 588 43.09 -34.60 14.30
N THR A 589 42.03 -35.07 14.95
CA THR A 589 42.13 -36.16 15.92
C THR A 589 40.92 -37.08 15.85
N ASP A 590 41.21 -38.32 15.48
CA ASP A 590 40.38 -39.52 15.55
C ASP A 590 39.92 -39.84 16.98
N SER A 591 38.77 -40.51 17.11
CA SER A 591 38.72 -41.81 17.81
C SER A 591 37.40 -42.53 17.58
N ALA A 592 37.52 -43.85 17.44
CA ALA A 592 36.51 -44.81 17.01
C ALA A 592 35.87 -45.57 18.18
N SER A 593 34.75 -46.27 17.85
CA SER A 593 34.18 -47.52 18.39
C SER A 593 32.65 -47.34 18.61
N ASP A 594 31.74 -48.29 18.40
CA ASP A 594 31.86 -49.71 18.08
C ASP A 594 30.51 -50.23 17.52
N ALA A 595 30.56 -51.48 17.03
CA ALA A 595 29.62 -52.15 16.13
C ALA A 595 28.27 -52.65 16.69
N SER A 596 27.34 -52.91 15.75
CA SER A 596 26.64 -54.20 15.50
C SER A 596 25.15 -54.00 15.12
N ALA A 597 24.46 -54.83 14.33
CA ALA A 597 24.74 -55.76 13.23
C ALA A 597 23.37 -56.30 12.76
N ALA A 598 23.32 -56.79 11.51
CA ALA A 598 22.27 -57.61 10.86
C ALA A 598 21.00 -56.86 10.38
N GLY A 599 20.58 -56.90 9.11
CA GLY A 599 20.80 -57.84 7.99
C GLY A 599 19.41 -58.24 7.46
N GLY A 600 19.10 -58.39 6.18
CA GLY A 600 19.84 -58.27 4.92
C GLY A 600 18.95 -58.80 3.77
N GLY A 601 19.33 -58.47 2.53
CA GLY A 601 18.96 -59.20 1.30
C GLY A 601 17.85 -58.57 0.45
N GLY A 602 18.02 -58.25 -0.84
CA GLY A 602 19.18 -58.35 -1.73
C GLY A 602 18.79 -58.30 -3.22
N THR A 603 19.57 -57.51 -4.00
CA THR A 603 20.04 -57.72 -5.39
C THR A 603 19.02 -57.56 -6.55
N THR A 604 19.28 -56.85 -7.66
CA THR A 604 20.45 -56.82 -8.59
C THR A 604 20.46 -55.48 -9.38
N ALA A 605 21.56 -54.69 -9.41
CA ALA A 605 22.67 -54.62 -10.40
C ALA A 605 22.26 -54.12 -11.82
N SER A 606 22.96 -53.25 -12.57
CA SER A 606 24.19 -52.43 -12.41
C SER A 606 24.50 -51.69 -13.74
N TRP A 607 25.42 -50.70 -13.67
CA TRP A 607 26.19 -49.99 -14.73
C TRP A 607 25.52 -48.77 -15.40
N GLY A 608 26.13 -47.59 -15.50
CA GLY A 608 27.45 -47.12 -15.05
C GLY A 608 28.06 -46.08 -16.00
N LYS A 609 28.75 -45.10 -15.41
CA LYS A 609 29.75 -44.14 -15.97
C LYS A 609 29.19 -42.83 -16.54
N VAL A 610 29.65 -41.60 -16.23
CA VAL A 610 30.82 -40.93 -15.58
C VAL A 610 31.24 -39.82 -16.56
N LEU A 611 31.30 -38.55 -16.10
CA LEU A 611 32.16 -37.45 -16.59
C LEU A 611 31.83 -36.21 -15.72
N LEU A 612 32.55 -35.95 -14.62
CA LEU A 612 33.83 -35.25 -14.47
C LEU A 612 33.89 -33.86 -15.14
N TRP A 613 33.65 -32.85 -14.28
CA TRP A 613 33.92 -31.43 -14.43
C TRP A 613 35.42 -31.13 -14.48
N VAL A 614 35.83 -30.24 -15.37
CA VAL A 614 37.07 -29.46 -15.29
C VAL A 614 36.72 -28.01 -15.56
N GLY A 615 37.01 -27.14 -14.60
CA GLY A 615 36.92 -25.69 -14.75
C GLY A 615 38.25 -25.05 -15.17
N ALA A 616 38.17 -23.71 -15.24
CA ALA A 616 39.23 -22.70 -15.46
C ALA A 616 39.43 -22.28 -16.92
N ALA A 617 39.68 -21.01 -17.27
CA ALA A 617 39.55 -19.71 -16.61
C ALA A 617 39.91 -18.65 -17.68
N GLY A 618 39.29 -17.47 -17.62
CA GLY A 618 39.85 -16.18 -18.06
C GLY A 618 40.08 -15.92 -19.57
N LEU A 619 39.45 -14.87 -20.10
CA LEU A 619 40.11 -13.58 -20.34
C LEU A 619 39.14 -12.54 -20.91
N GLN A 620 39.37 -11.29 -20.53
CA GLN A 620 38.62 -10.09 -20.87
C GLN A 620 38.86 -9.59 -22.31
N THR A 621 37.94 -8.74 -22.76
CA THR A 621 38.08 -7.55 -23.66
C THR A 621 38.36 -7.72 -25.15
N ALA A 622 37.36 -7.34 -25.98
CA ALA A 622 37.43 -6.38 -27.11
C ALA A 622 36.04 -6.34 -27.80
N MET A 623 35.19 -5.32 -27.60
CA MET A 623 35.03 -4.11 -28.44
C MET A 623 34.86 -4.36 -29.97
N LEU A 624 33.58 -4.32 -30.41
CA LEU A 624 32.96 -3.40 -31.40
C LEU A 624 33.51 -3.25 -32.85
N TRP A 625 32.56 -3.19 -33.81
CA TRP A 625 32.62 -2.92 -35.29
C TRP A 625 32.93 -4.14 -36.18
N LEU A 626 32.21 -4.53 -37.25
CA LEU A 626 31.19 -3.99 -38.19
C LEU A 626 30.31 -5.19 -38.64
N LEU A 627 28.99 -5.11 -38.82
CA LEU A 627 28.19 -4.36 -39.81
C LEU A 627 26.72 -4.36 -39.38
#